data_AF-A0A388L785-F1
#
_entry.id   AF-A0A388L785-F1
#
_cell.length_a   1.000
_cell.length_b   1.000
_cell.length_c   1.000
_cell.angle_alpha   90.00
_cell.angle_beta   90.00
_cell.angle_gamma   90.00
#
_symmetry.space_group_name_H-M   'P 1'
#
loop_
_entity.id
_entity.type
_entity.pdbx_description
1 polymer ?
#
loop_
_entity_poly.entity_id
_entity_poly.type
_entity_poly.pdbx_seq_one_letter_code
_entity_poly.pdbx_strand_id
1 'polypeptide(L)'
;MRPSSCVPGKDRALVQGIRFMDDVTTVVLVDRRVESSFHKAEKILKQFEGCYRKRLLLVRTDEGGNTIDFIGTKVTTIAGPTRFLIAPQLTNQEAIINGEMPFRSFQDYYSYSDKRAKYGAIVGTLHKIRRLANAGCAVIQSVLTMGQELRCWGYPPTFFTSALARFARGTIMSEDAWKTLLDSMMVNRTDRN
;
A
#
# COMPACT_ATOMS: atom_id res chain seq x y z
N MET A 1 11.97 19.11 -14.45
CA MET A 1 13.36 19.01 -13.96
C MET A 1 13.79 17.55 -14.01
N ARG A 2 14.80 17.22 -14.81
CA ARG A 2 15.40 15.87 -14.81
C ARG A 2 16.17 15.69 -13.50
N PRO A 3 16.09 14.55 -12.81
CA PRO A 3 16.95 14.30 -11.66
C PRO A 3 18.38 14.23 -12.18
N SER A 4 19.20 15.19 -11.77
CA SER A 4 20.65 15.12 -11.90
C SER A 4 21.11 13.82 -11.28
N SER A 5 21.78 13.00 -12.09
CA SER A 5 22.30 11.68 -11.74
C SER A 5 23.34 11.79 -10.62
N CYS A 6 22.90 11.60 -9.38
CA CYS A 6 23.78 11.56 -8.21
C CYS A 6 24.32 10.15 -7.90
N VAL A 7 24.01 9.16 -8.74
CA VAL A 7 24.63 7.83 -8.68
C VAL A 7 25.93 7.90 -9.49
N PRO A 8 27.07 7.40 -8.98
CA PRO A 8 28.29 7.26 -9.78
C PRO A 8 27.93 6.56 -11.09
N GLY A 9 28.27 7.15 -12.24
CA GLY A 9 27.81 6.66 -13.55
C GLY A 9 28.12 5.17 -13.82
N LYS A 10 29.10 4.60 -13.12
CA LYS A 10 29.50 3.19 -13.16
C LYS A 10 28.53 2.23 -12.44
N ASP A 11 27.80 2.72 -11.43
CA ASP A 11 26.90 1.92 -10.60
C ASP A 11 25.42 2.16 -10.93
N ARG A 12 25.12 2.94 -11.97
CA ARG A 12 23.75 3.26 -12.39
C ARG A 12 22.90 2.02 -12.74
N ALA A 13 23.53 0.94 -13.18
CA ALA A 13 22.83 -0.33 -13.43
C ALA A 13 22.37 -1.04 -12.14
N LEU A 14 22.97 -0.70 -10.99
CA LEU A 14 22.69 -1.33 -9.71
C LEU A 14 21.71 -0.52 -8.86
N VAL A 15 21.43 0.74 -9.23
CA VAL A 15 20.65 1.66 -8.39
C VAL A 15 19.40 2.10 -9.14
N GLN A 16 18.24 1.89 -8.52
CA GLN A 16 16.97 2.43 -8.98
C GLN A 16 16.40 3.33 -7.89
N GLY A 17 15.97 4.53 -8.26
CA GLY A 17 15.34 5.46 -7.31
C GLY A 17 14.11 6.11 -7.89
N ILE A 18 13.14 6.39 -7.03
CA ILE A 18 11.92 7.14 -7.36
C ILE A 18 11.76 8.23 -6.30
N ARG A 19 11.47 9.46 -6.75
CA ARG A 19 11.14 10.58 -5.88
C ARG A 19 9.76 11.09 -6.21
N PHE A 20 8.94 11.31 -5.18
CA PHE A 20 7.64 11.94 -5.29
C PHE A 20 7.52 13.01 -4.20
N MET A 21 7.52 14.29 -4.61
CA MET A 21 7.59 15.44 -3.69
C MET A 21 8.77 15.31 -2.70
N ASP A 22 8.46 15.08 -1.43
CA ASP A 22 9.43 14.96 -0.33
C ASP A 22 9.76 13.49 0.00
N ASP A 23 9.00 12.53 -0.56
CA ASP A 23 9.27 11.11 -0.39
C ASP A 23 10.25 10.61 -1.45
N VAL A 24 11.25 9.84 -1.02
CA VAL A 24 12.21 9.21 -1.92
C VAL A 24 12.45 7.76 -1.52
N THR A 25 12.48 6.89 -2.52
CA THR A 25 12.87 5.48 -2.36
C THR A 25 14.04 5.21 -3.27
N THR A 26 15.08 4.61 -2.70
CA THR A 26 16.25 4.15 -3.42
C THR A 26 16.45 2.67 -3.13
N VAL A 27 16.62 1.88 -4.18
CA VAL A 27 16.89 0.45 -4.12
C VAL A 27 18.24 0.20 -4.76
N VAL A 28 19.08 -0.59 -4.08
CA VAL A 28 20.37 -1.02 -4.61
C VAL A 28 20.35 -2.54 -4.75
N LEU A 29 20.68 -3.02 -5.94
CA LEU A 29 20.80 -4.44 -6.24
C LEU A 29 22.07 -5.00 -5.61
N VAL A 30 21.92 -6.08 -4.85
CA VAL A 30 23.01 -6.81 -4.21
C VAL A 30 23.02 -8.27 -4.67
N ASP A 31 24.23 -8.81 -4.85
CA ASP A 31 24.42 -10.25 -4.96
C ASP A 31 24.50 -10.86 -3.56
N ARG A 32 23.51 -11.66 -3.21
CA ARG A 32 23.41 -12.32 -1.90
C ARG A 32 24.56 -13.28 -1.61
N ARG A 33 25.27 -13.76 -2.64
CA ARG A 33 26.40 -14.68 -2.51
C ARG A 33 27.72 -13.96 -2.27
N VAL A 34 27.75 -12.64 -2.42
CA VAL A 34 28.98 -11.84 -2.39
C VAL A 34 28.85 -10.77 -1.31
N GLU A 35 29.51 -10.99 -0.18
CA GLU A 35 29.48 -10.07 0.97
C GLU A 35 29.96 -8.64 0.61
N SER A 36 30.92 -8.51 -0.30
CA SER A 36 31.41 -7.21 -0.77
C SER A 36 30.34 -6.44 -1.57
N SER A 37 29.30 -7.11 -2.07
CA SER A 37 28.16 -6.47 -2.72
C SER A 37 27.32 -5.66 -1.72
N PHE A 38 27.14 -6.16 -0.51
CA PHE A 38 26.45 -5.44 0.57
C PHE A 38 27.23 -4.20 1.00
N HIS A 39 28.54 -4.33 1.22
CA HIS A 39 29.42 -3.20 1.53
C HIS A 39 29.38 -2.13 0.42
N LYS A 40 29.31 -2.55 -0.85
CA LYS A 40 29.15 -1.63 -1.98
C LYS A 40 27.79 -0.93 -1.94
N ALA A 41 26.71 -1.64 -1.64
CA ALA A 41 25.38 -1.04 -1.52
C ALA A 41 25.31 -0.02 -0.39
N GLU A 42 25.88 -0.30 0.79
CA GLU A 42 25.97 0.68 1.88
C GLU A 42 26.74 1.93 1.47
N LYS A 43 27.85 1.77 0.74
CA LYS A 43 28.63 2.91 0.24
C LYS A 43 27.81 3.76 -0.73
N ILE A 44 27.05 3.13 -1.62
CA ILE A 44 26.15 3.82 -2.55
C ILE A 44 25.07 4.59 -1.78
N LEU A 45 24.43 3.98 -0.79
CA LEU A 45 23.39 4.62 0.02
C LEU A 45 23.96 5.83 0.80
N LYS A 46 25.14 5.69 1.42
CA LYS A 46 25.83 6.82 2.09
C LYS A 46 26.16 7.96 1.13
N GLN A 47 26.59 7.64 -0.09
CA GLN A 47 26.83 8.65 -1.12
C GLN A 47 25.53 9.35 -1.54
N PHE A 48 24.44 8.60 -1.68
CA PHE A 48 23.12 9.14 -1.98
C PHE A 48 22.64 10.08 -0.87
N GLU A 49 22.79 9.70 0.40
CA GLU A 49 22.48 10.57 1.55
C GLU A 49 23.31 11.86 1.52
N GLY A 50 24.61 11.75 1.24
CA GLY A 50 25.51 12.89 1.15
C GLY A 50 25.21 13.88 0.01
N CYS A 51 24.38 13.49 -0.97
CA CYS A 51 23.95 14.38 -2.05
C CYS A 51 22.92 15.42 -1.60
N TYR A 52 22.24 15.18 -0.47
CA TYR A 52 21.32 16.15 0.10
C TYR A 52 22.11 17.18 0.92
N ARG A 53 21.87 18.47 0.66
CA ARG A 53 22.52 19.55 1.40
C ARG A 53 22.14 19.48 2.87
N LYS A 54 22.99 19.97 3.78
CA LYS A 54 22.75 20.05 5.24
C LYS A 54 21.41 20.66 5.69
N ARG A 55 20.67 21.31 4.79
CA ARG A 55 19.34 21.89 5.05
C ARG A 55 18.18 20.92 4.79
N LEU A 56 18.44 19.76 4.17
CA LEU A 56 17.47 18.71 3.91
C LEU A 56 17.93 17.46 4.66
N LEU A 57 17.16 17.04 5.66
CA LEU A 57 17.45 15.87 6.47
C LEU A 57 16.67 14.68 5.88
N LEU A 58 17.39 13.69 5.38
CA LEU A 58 16.80 12.41 5.00
C LEU A 58 16.58 11.59 6.28
N VAL A 59 15.32 11.28 6.57
CA VAL A 59 14.96 10.32 7.62
C VAL A 59 14.77 8.97 6.94
N ARG A 60 15.52 7.96 7.36
CA ARG A 60 15.25 6.58 6.94
C ARG A 60 13.99 6.10 7.65
N THR A 61 13.00 5.68 6.86
CA THR A 61 11.73 5.13 7.34
C THR A 61 11.67 3.60 7.18
N ASP A 62 12.73 2.99 6.67
CA ASP A 62 12.82 1.53 6.59
C ASP A 62 13.21 0.93 7.95
N GLU A 63 12.60 -0.19 8.33
CA GLU A 63 12.90 -0.92 9.55
C GLU A 63 14.13 -1.86 9.40
N GLY A 64 14.92 -1.70 8.34
CA GLY A 64 16.02 -2.61 7.99
C GLY A 64 15.57 -4.02 7.56
N GLY A 65 14.25 -4.22 7.40
CA GLY A 65 13.66 -5.48 6.94
C GLY A 65 13.64 -5.62 5.42
N ASN A 66 12.84 -6.58 4.95
CA ASN A 66 12.55 -6.80 3.52
C ASN A 66 11.35 -5.98 3.03
N THR A 67 10.87 -5.02 3.83
CA THR A 67 9.66 -4.26 3.57
C THR A 67 9.95 -2.77 3.66
N ILE A 68 9.39 -2.01 2.72
CA ILE A 68 9.41 -0.56 2.70
C ILE A 68 7.99 -0.02 2.50
N ASP A 69 7.70 1.11 3.10
CA ASP A 69 6.46 1.86 2.87
C ASP A 69 6.74 3.06 1.96
N PHE A 70 5.95 3.19 0.90
CA PHE A 70 6.07 4.26 -0.10
C PHE A 70 4.71 4.65 -0.67
N ILE A 71 4.34 5.92 -0.52
CA ILE A 71 3.13 6.55 -1.10
C ILE A 71 1.87 5.68 -0.96
N GLY A 72 1.54 5.29 0.28
CA GLY A 72 0.35 4.48 0.55
C GLY A 72 0.42 3.06 -0.04
N THR A 73 1.63 2.54 -0.23
CA THR A 73 1.86 1.13 -0.56
C THR A 73 2.98 0.57 0.30
N LYS A 74 2.82 -0.69 0.70
CA LYS A 74 3.83 -1.52 1.35
C LYS A 74 4.45 -2.43 0.32
N VAL A 75 5.73 -2.28 0.07
CA VAL A 75 6.50 -3.09 -0.88
C VAL A 75 7.35 -4.07 -0.10
N THR A 76 7.08 -5.36 -0.25
CA THR A 76 7.80 -6.44 0.45
C THR A 76 8.55 -7.31 -0.55
N THR A 77 9.85 -7.52 -0.32
CA THR A 77 10.67 -8.44 -1.10
C THR A 77 10.50 -9.86 -0.59
N ILE A 78 10.19 -10.81 -1.48
CA ILE A 78 10.01 -12.23 -1.16
C ILE A 78 11.27 -13.00 -1.55
N ALA A 79 11.70 -13.94 -0.69
CA ALA A 79 12.84 -14.82 -0.93
C ALA A 79 12.57 -15.83 -2.07
N GLY A 80 13.63 -16.23 -2.78
CA GLY A 80 13.55 -17.01 -4.03
C GLY A 80 14.12 -16.20 -5.20
N PRO A 81 13.71 -16.42 -6.46
CA PRO A 81 13.90 -15.38 -7.48
C PRO A 81 13.26 -14.09 -6.94
N THR A 82 14.04 -13.01 -6.86
CA THR A 82 13.61 -11.77 -6.20
C THR A 82 12.30 -11.28 -6.81
N ARG A 83 11.24 -11.28 -6.01
CA ARG A 83 9.92 -10.78 -6.36
C ARG A 83 9.50 -9.72 -5.35
N PHE A 84 8.69 -8.77 -5.81
CA PHE A 84 8.11 -7.74 -4.97
C PHE A 84 6.61 -8.00 -4.83
N LEU A 85 6.12 -7.98 -3.61
CA LEU A 85 4.70 -7.90 -3.29
C LEU A 85 4.37 -6.45 -2.98
N ILE A 86 3.40 -5.89 -3.69
CA ILE A 86 2.96 -4.51 -3.49
C ILE A 86 1.54 -4.57 -2.93
N ALA A 87 1.40 -4.17 -1.67
CA ALA A 87 0.13 -4.12 -0.95
C ALA A 87 -0.27 -2.66 -0.74
N PRO A 88 -1.49 -2.23 -1.14
CA PRO A 88 -1.97 -0.89 -0.83
C PRO A 88 -2.14 -0.72 0.68
N GLN A 89 -1.77 0.45 1.20
CA GLN A 89 -2.04 0.84 2.57
C GLN A 89 -3.05 1.98 2.60
N LEU A 90 -4.06 1.84 3.46
CA LEU A 90 -4.97 2.93 3.78
C LEU A 90 -4.43 3.74 4.95
N THR A 91 -4.73 5.04 4.97
CA THR A 91 -4.21 5.97 5.98
C THR A 91 -4.54 5.54 7.42
N ASN A 92 -5.70 4.93 7.62
CA ASN A 92 -6.15 4.47 8.94
C ASN A 92 -5.80 2.99 9.23
N GLN A 93 -5.03 2.32 8.38
CA GLN A 93 -4.83 0.87 8.48
C GLN A 93 -4.21 0.43 9.81
N GLU A 94 -3.17 1.12 10.27
CA GLU A 94 -2.53 0.82 11.56
C GLU A 94 -3.35 1.34 12.74
N ALA A 95 -3.92 2.54 12.60
CA ALA A 95 -4.76 3.14 13.64
C ALA A 95 -5.97 2.27 13.98
N ILE A 96 -6.64 1.70 12.98
CA ILE A 96 -7.81 0.82 13.17
C ILE A 96 -7.45 -0.45 13.94
N ILE A 97 -6.24 -1.00 13.74
CA ILE A 97 -5.76 -2.15 14.52
C ILE A 97 -5.67 -1.79 16.01
N ASN A 98 -5.27 -0.56 16.31
CA ASN A 98 -5.16 -0.03 17.66
C ASN A 98 -6.48 0.53 18.21
N GLY A 99 -7.59 0.43 17.45
CA GLY A 99 -8.90 0.98 17.84
C GLY A 99 -9.02 2.49 17.68
N GLU A 100 -8.09 3.12 16.98
CA GLU A 100 -8.06 4.56 16.71
C GLU A 100 -8.52 4.87 15.28
N MET A 101 -9.00 6.11 15.08
CA MET A 101 -9.37 6.59 13.75
C MET A 101 -9.07 8.08 13.60
N PRO A 102 -7.78 8.44 13.44
CA PRO A 102 -7.33 9.82 13.41
C PRO A 102 -7.77 10.55 12.13
N PHE A 103 -7.94 9.84 11.02
CA PHE A 103 -8.29 10.44 9.74
C PHE A 103 -9.72 10.11 9.32
N ARG A 104 -10.39 11.07 8.66
CA ARG A 104 -11.70 10.88 8.04
C ARG A 104 -11.55 10.66 6.54
N SER A 105 -11.14 9.45 6.14
CA SER A 105 -10.95 9.13 4.71
C SER A 105 -12.27 9.05 3.95
N PHE A 106 -13.36 8.76 4.66
CA PHE A 106 -14.71 8.74 4.13
C PHE A 106 -15.60 9.74 4.85
N GLN A 107 -16.58 10.26 4.12
CA GLN A 107 -17.63 11.09 4.71
C GLN A 107 -18.60 10.22 5.52
N ASP A 108 -19.08 10.72 6.65
CA ASP A 108 -20.06 10.03 7.50
C ASP A 108 -21.33 9.62 6.74
N TYR A 109 -21.91 8.45 7.05
CA TYR A 109 -23.09 7.93 6.36
C TYR A 109 -24.31 8.86 6.45
N TYR A 110 -24.50 9.55 7.57
CA TYR A 110 -25.66 10.42 7.84
C TYR A 110 -25.44 11.88 7.41
N SER A 111 -24.26 12.20 6.89
CA SER A 111 -23.99 13.52 6.31
C SER A 111 -24.86 13.83 5.08
N TYR A 112 -24.96 15.11 4.73
CA TYR A 112 -25.83 15.63 3.66
C TYR A 112 -25.58 15.03 2.25
N SER A 113 -24.39 14.50 1.98
CA SER A 113 -24.08 13.98 0.63
C SER A 113 -24.93 12.78 0.24
N ASP A 114 -25.30 12.76 -1.05
CA ASP A 114 -26.05 11.67 -1.65
C ASP A 114 -25.40 10.31 -1.42
N LYS A 115 -26.25 9.30 -1.19
CA LYS A 115 -25.82 7.90 -1.08
C LYS A 115 -25.05 7.45 -2.33
N ARG A 116 -25.40 7.97 -3.51
CA ARG A 116 -24.69 7.67 -4.77
C ARG A 116 -23.26 8.21 -4.76
N ALA A 117 -23.03 9.41 -4.24
CA ALA A 117 -21.69 9.98 -4.12
C ALA A 117 -20.81 9.17 -3.16
N LYS A 118 -21.36 8.81 -1.99
CA LYS A 118 -20.70 7.93 -1.01
C LYS A 118 -20.36 6.57 -1.60
N TYR A 119 -21.30 5.97 -2.33
CA TYR A 119 -21.09 4.72 -3.05
C TYR A 119 -19.99 4.83 -4.11
N GLY A 120 -19.98 5.95 -4.86
CA GLY A 120 -18.93 6.26 -5.83
C GLY A 120 -17.55 6.37 -5.19
N ALA A 121 -17.45 7.02 -4.02
CA ALA A 121 -16.20 7.12 -3.27
C ALA A 121 -15.69 5.73 -2.84
N ILE A 122 -16.59 4.86 -2.36
CA ILE A 122 -16.26 3.47 -2.01
C ILE A 122 -15.70 2.72 -3.22
N VAL A 123 -16.43 2.73 -4.34
CA VAL A 123 -16.00 2.05 -5.57
C VAL A 123 -14.69 2.63 -6.13
N GLY A 124 -14.52 3.94 -6.09
CA GLY A 124 -13.29 4.63 -6.48
C GLY A 124 -12.08 4.18 -5.65
N THR A 125 -12.24 4.05 -4.33
CA THR A 125 -11.20 3.53 -3.45
C THR A 125 -10.88 2.06 -3.76
N LEU A 126 -11.88 1.21 -4.04
CA LEU A 126 -11.66 -0.18 -4.45
C LEU A 126 -10.84 -0.26 -5.75
N HIS A 127 -11.14 0.58 -6.74
CA HIS A 127 -10.32 0.69 -7.96
C HIS A 127 -8.88 1.14 -7.66
N LYS A 128 -8.70 2.10 -6.74
CA LYS A 128 -7.36 2.56 -6.33
C LYS A 128 -6.57 1.42 -5.68
N ILE A 129 -7.16 0.70 -4.72
CA ILE A 129 -6.55 -0.46 -4.07
C ILE A 129 -6.14 -1.48 -5.14
N ARG A 130 -7.05 -1.84 -6.05
CA ARG A 130 -6.78 -2.82 -7.09
C ARG A 130 -5.66 -2.40 -8.05
N ARG A 131 -5.59 -1.11 -8.42
CA ARG A 131 -4.59 -0.57 -9.33
C ARG A 131 -3.19 -0.56 -8.71
N LEU A 132 -3.12 -0.36 -7.40
CA LEU A 132 -1.85 -0.34 -6.66
C LEU A 132 -1.33 -1.74 -6.33
N ALA A 133 -2.22 -2.72 -6.13
CA ALA A 133 -1.83 -4.08 -5.82
C ALA A 133 -1.34 -4.86 -7.04
N ASN A 134 -0.24 -5.61 -6.88
CA ASN A 134 0.27 -6.52 -7.91
C ASN A 134 -0.08 -8.00 -7.70
N ALA A 135 -0.73 -8.34 -6.57
CA ALA A 135 -1.23 -9.67 -6.27
C ALA A 135 -2.65 -9.60 -5.69
N GLY A 136 -3.46 -10.62 -5.98
CA GLY A 136 -4.85 -10.69 -5.49
C GLY A 136 -4.95 -10.69 -3.97
N CYS A 137 -4.10 -11.44 -3.27
CA CYS A 137 -4.08 -11.45 -1.81
C CYS A 137 -3.67 -10.10 -1.19
N ALA A 138 -2.91 -9.26 -1.91
CA ALA A 138 -2.39 -8.00 -1.41
C ALA A 138 -3.46 -6.93 -1.21
N VAL A 139 -4.66 -7.10 -1.77
CA VAL A 139 -5.80 -6.18 -1.61
C VAL A 139 -6.61 -6.45 -0.35
N ILE A 140 -6.52 -7.66 0.22
CA ILE A 140 -7.47 -8.18 1.22
C ILE A 140 -7.45 -7.29 2.46
N GLN A 141 -6.26 -7.02 2.99
CA GLN A 141 -6.11 -6.22 4.20
C GLN A 141 -6.68 -4.82 4.02
N SER A 142 -6.34 -4.13 2.92
CA SER A 142 -6.84 -2.78 2.64
C SER A 142 -8.37 -2.75 2.52
N VAL A 143 -8.97 -3.77 1.89
CA VAL A 143 -10.43 -3.88 1.75
C VAL A 143 -11.12 -4.13 3.09
N LEU A 144 -10.53 -4.99 3.94
CA LEU A 144 -11.06 -5.25 5.29
C LEU A 144 -10.96 -4.00 6.18
N THR A 145 -9.82 -3.30 6.15
CA THR A 145 -9.63 -2.03 6.82
C THR A 145 -10.65 -0.99 6.36
N MET A 146 -10.88 -0.87 5.05
CA MET A 146 -11.91 0.02 4.51
C MET A 146 -13.30 -0.33 5.02
N GLY A 147 -13.65 -1.62 5.07
CA GLY A 147 -14.93 -2.08 5.62
C GLY A 147 -15.07 -1.81 7.13
N GLN A 148 -13.98 -1.87 7.89
CA GLN A 148 -13.95 -1.47 9.30
C GLN A 148 -14.14 0.05 9.44
N GLU A 149 -13.37 0.85 8.71
CA GLU A 149 -13.48 2.31 8.70
C GLU A 149 -14.90 2.78 8.41
N LEU A 150 -15.52 2.25 7.34
CA LEU A 150 -16.89 2.59 6.96
C LEU A 150 -17.91 2.25 8.07
N ARG A 151 -17.74 1.12 8.76
CA ARG A 151 -18.61 0.76 9.89
C ARG A 151 -18.49 1.75 11.03
N CYS A 152 -17.28 2.20 11.35
CA CYS A 152 -17.07 3.22 12.37
C CYS A 152 -17.71 4.58 11.97
N TRP A 153 -17.88 4.86 10.68
CA TRP A 153 -18.60 6.02 10.15
C TRP A 153 -20.11 5.80 9.91
N GLY A 154 -20.69 4.78 10.54
CA GLY A 154 -22.13 4.53 10.52
C GLY A 154 -22.67 3.94 9.21
N TYR A 155 -21.81 3.46 8.30
CA TYR A 155 -22.29 2.83 7.08
C TYR A 155 -22.93 1.47 7.40
N PRO A 156 -24.14 1.19 6.86
CA PRO A 156 -24.73 -0.13 6.95
C PRO A 156 -23.81 -1.17 6.32
N PRO A 157 -23.58 -2.33 6.96
CA PRO A 157 -22.73 -3.38 6.39
C PRO A 157 -23.16 -3.83 4.98
N THR A 158 -24.46 -3.84 4.70
CA THR A 158 -25.03 -4.15 3.37
C THR A 158 -24.62 -3.14 2.29
N PHE A 159 -24.38 -1.89 2.67
CA PHE A 159 -23.96 -0.84 1.76
C PHE A 159 -22.58 -1.15 1.20
N PHE A 160 -21.62 -1.47 2.07
CA PHE A 160 -20.28 -1.87 1.66
C PHE A 160 -20.26 -3.19 0.89
N THR A 161 -20.96 -4.23 1.36
CA THR A 161 -20.98 -5.51 0.64
C THR A 161 -21.62 -5.40 -0.74
N SER A 162 -22.65 -4.55 -0.90
CA SER A 162 -23.25 -4.30 -2.22
C SER A 162 -22.30 -3.57 -3.17
N ALA A 163 -21.50 -2.63 -2.67
CA ALA A 163 -20.45 -1.95 -3.44
C ALA A 163 -19.36 -2.92 -3.86
N LEU A 164 -18.90 -3.76 -2.93
CA LEU A 164 -17.89 -4.77 -3.18
C LEU A 164 -18.38 -5.82 -4.19
N ALA A 165 -19.61 -6.33 -4.06
CA ALA A 165 -20.18 -7.29 -4.99
C ALA A 165 -20.33 -6.70 -6.41
N ARG A 166 -20.75 -5.44 -6.53
CA ARG A 166 -20.82 -4.75 -7.82
C ARG A 166 -19.43 -4.56 -8.44
N PHE A 167 -18.44 -4.18 -7.64
CA PHE A 167 -17.05 -4.04 -8.07
C PHE A 167 -16.48 -5.38 -8.55
N ALA A 168 -16.70 -6.46 -7.79
CA ALA A 168 -16.23 -7.81 -8.13
C ALA A 168 -16.81 -8.29 -9.48
N ARG A 169 -18.12 -8.13 -9.71
CA ARG A 169 -18.75 -8.49 -10.99
C ARG A 169 -18.17 -7.77 -12.20
N GLY A 170 -17.68 -6.54 -12.02
CA GLY A 170 -17.07 -5.75 -13.10
C GLY A 170 -15.59 -6.07 -13.36
N THR A 171 -14.94 -6.89 -12.51
CA THR A 171 -13.49 -7.13 -12.56
C THR A 171 -13.23 -8.59 -12.94
N ILE A 172 -12.86 -8.84 -14.20
CA ILE A 172 -12.85 -10.18 -14.84
C ILE A 172 -11.83 -11.21 -14.28
N MET A 173 -11.01 -10.95 -13.25
CA MET A 173 -9.97 -11.90 -12.81
C MET A 173 -9.75 -12.07 -11.29
N SER A 174 -9.47 -13.34 -10.93
CA SER A 174 -9.34 -14.01 -9.63
C SER A 174 -10.60 -13.92 -8.76
N GLU A 175 -11.66 -14.56 -9.26
CA GLU A 175 -12.89 -14.77 -8.50
C GLU A 175 -12.61 -15.41 -7.12
N ASP A 176 -11.63 -16.30 -6.99
CA ASP A 176 -11.48 -17.10 -5.75
C ASP A 176 -11.07 -16.28 -4.53
N ALA A 177 -10.12 -15.36 -4.64
CA ALA A 177 -9.68 -14.55 -3.50
C ALA A 177 -10.78 -13.57 -3.06
N TRP A 178 -11.49 -12.96 -4.02
CA TRP A 178 -12.59 -12.04 -3.74
C TRP A 178 -13.86 -12.75 -3.28
N LYS A 179 -14.16 -13.94 -3.82
CA LYS A 179 -15.25 -14.81 -3.37
C LYS A 179 -14.97 -15.30 -1.95
N THR A 180 -13.78 -15.83 -1.68
CA THR A 180 -13.38 -16.24 -0.32
C THR A 180 -13.48 -15.09 0.68
N LEU A 181 -13.05 -13.88 0.27
CA LEU A 181 -13.22 -12.67 1.08
C LEU A 181 -14.71 -12.37 1.34
N LEU A 182 -15.52 -12.33 0.30
CA LEU A 182 -16.96 -12.10 0.40
C LEU A 182 -17.65 -13.14 1.29
N ASP A 183 -17.32 -14.41 1.11
CA ASP A 183 -17.87 -15.54 1.86
C ASP A 183 -17.48 -15.42 3.35
N SER A 184 -16.22 -15.15 3.67
CA SER A 184 -15.78 -14.93 5.07
C SER A 184 -16.44 -13.71 5.73
N MET A 185 -16.75 -12.66 4.96
CA MET A 185 -17.48 -11.49 5.48
C MET A 185 -18.99 -11.77 5.66
N MET A 186 -19.55 -12.77 4.97
CA MET A 186 -20.94 -13.17 5.07
C MET A 186 -21.18 -14.26 6.13
N VAL A 187 -20.26 -15.21 6.31
CA VAL A 187 -20.34 -16.33 7.27
C VAL A 187 -20.36 -15.83 8.72
N ASN A 188 -19.63 -14.76 9.04
CA ASN A 188 -19.62 -14.14 10.38
C ASN A 188 -20.96 -13.53 10.84
N ARG A 189 -22.03 -13.60 10.02
CA ARG A 189 -23.38 -13.15 10.39
C ARG A 189 -24.30 -14.26 10.90
N THR A 190 -24.01 -15.52 10.59
CA THR A 190 -24.91 -16.62 10.93
C THR A 190 -24.69 -17.14 12.36
N ASP A 191 -23.51 -16.90 12.94
CA ASP A 191 -23.14 -17.37 14.28
C ASP A 191 -23.34 -16.32 15.40
N ARG A 192 -24.08 -15.23 15.13
CA ARG A 192 -24.42 -14.20 16.13
C ARG A 192 -25.91 -13.86 16.15
N ASN A 193 -26.76 -14.88 16.08
CA ASN A 193 -28.17 -14.79 16.47
C ASN A 193 -28.42 -15.72 17.66
#